data_AF-A0A4R1QJ60-F1
#
_entry.id   AF-A0A4R1QJ60-F1
#
_cell.length_a   1.000
_cell.length_b   1.000
_cell.length_c   1.000
_cell.angle_alpha   90.00
_cell.angle_beta   90.00
_cell.angle_gamma   90.00
#
_symmetry.space_group_name_H-M   'P 1'
#
loop_
_entity.id
_entity.type
_entity.pdbx_description
1 polymer ?
#
loop_
_entity_poly.entity_id
_entity_poly.type
_entity_poly.pdbx_seq_one_letter_code
_entity_poly.pdbx_strand_id
1 'polypeptide(L)'
;MESALKTKYKLANALKELVGREPLDKITVKQIVEGCGVSRQTFYRCFLDKYDLVNWYFERLVEQSFKEMGVSLTLREGLLNKFRFIKAEQSFFACAFGSHDANSLMAYDYEYIYRFYSEIITRKTGAPLTEDVAFLLEMYCRASIQMTASWAVSGMKRSPEQMVELLIEAMPQRLELLLRDLHPEA
;
A
#
# COMPACT_ATOMS: atom_id res chain seq x y z
N MET A 1 -21.87 10.92 -7.63
CA MET A 1 -20.74 10.22 -6.97
C MET A 1 -19.71 9.72 -7.99
N GLU A 2 -20.13 9.14 -9.12
CA GLU A 2 -19.27 8.60 -10.19
C GLU A 2 -18.31 9.62 -10.84
N SER A 3 -18.72 10.89 -10.96
CA SER A 3 -17.91 11.98 -11.53
C SER A 3 -16.65 12.32 -10.70
N ALA A 4 -16.73 12.22 -9.37
CA ALA A 4 -15.62 12.56 -8.48
C ALA A 4 -14.53 11.49 -8.50
N LEU A 5 -14.92 10.22 -8.43
CA LEU A 5 -13.98 9.10 -8.48
C LEU A 5 -13.25 9.01 -9.83
N LYS A 6 -13.98 9.21 -10.93
CA LYS A 6 -13.38 9.29 -12.28
C LYS A 6 -12.35 10.41 -12.38
N THR A 7 -12.61 11.54 -11.74
CA THR A 7 -11.67 12.67 -11.68
C THR A 7 -10.41 12.32 -10.87
N LYS A 8 -10.57 11.65 -9.72
CA LYS A 8 -9.43 11.17 -8.92
C LYS A 8 -8.51 10.23 -9.72
N TYR A 9 -9.08 9.28 -10.46
CA TYR A 9 -8.29 8.40 -11.33
C TYR A 9 -7.61 9.12 -12.50
N LYS A 10 -8.27 10.12 -13.12
CA LYS A 10 -7.63 10.97 -14.14
C LYS A 10 -6.40 11.69 -13.60
N LEU A 11 -6.51 12.24 -12.39
CA LEU A 11 -5.41 12.91 -11.70
C LEU A 11 -4.27 11.93 -11.37
N ALA A 12 -4.59 10.73 -10.87
CA ALA A 12 -3.59 9.70 -10.57
C ALA A 12 -2.85 9.23 -11.84
N ASN A 13 -3.57 9.02 -12.94
CA ASN A 13 -2.96 8.66 -14.23
C ASN A 13 -2.05 9.78 -14.76
N ALA A 14 -2.45 11.04 -14.63
CA ALA A 14 -1.58 12.16 -15.01
C ALA A 14 -0.32 12.22 -14.16
N LEU A 15 -0.42 11.99 -12.84
CA LEU A 15 0.76 11.92 -11.99
C LEU A 15 1.67 10.74 -12.38
N LYS A 16 1.09 9.57 -12.68
CA LYS A 16 1.83 8.37 -13.11
C LYS A 16 2.70 8.63 -14.35
N GLU A 17 2.19 9.37 -15.32
CA GLU A 17 2.96 9.75 -16.51
C GLU A 17 4.11 10.71 -16.17
N LEU A 18 3.92 11.60 -15.20
CA LEU A 18 4.92 12.59 -14.79
C LEU A 18 6.04 11.96 -13.96
N VAL A 19 5.74 11.04 -13.03
CA VAL A 19 6.75 10.32 -12.24
C VAL A 19 7.62 9.37 -13.07
N GLY A 20 7.20 9.05 -14.30
CA GLY A 20 8.05 8.39 -15.28
C GLY A 20 9.17 9.28 -15.87
N ARG A 21 9.11 10.61 -15.64
CA ARG A 21 10.00 11.61 -16.27
C ARG A 21 10.80 12.41 -15.26
N GLU A 22 10.25 12.67 -14.07
CA GLU A 22 10.90 13.46 -13.04
C GLU A 22 10.52 13.00 -11.62
N PRO A 23 11.35 13.28 -10.60
CA PRO A 23 11.04 12.92 -9.21
C PRO A 23 9.75 13.59 -8.72
N LEU A 24 8.99 12.88 -7.88
CA LEU A 24 7.73 13.36 -7.31
C LEU A 24 7.85 14.76 -6.70
N ASP A 25 8.96 15.05 -6.05
CA ASP A 25 9.24 16.32 -5.38
C ASP A 25 9.28 17.53 -6.33
N LYS A 26 9.65 17.33 -7.59
CA LYS A 26 9.69 18.38 -8.62
C LYS A 26 8.36 18.58 -9.33
N ILE A 27 7.49 17.57 -9.30
CA ILE A 27 6.17 17.64 -9.93
C ILE A 27 5.29 18.65 -9.21
N THR A 28 4.66 19.54 -9.97
CA THR A 28 3.72 20.53 -9.46
C THR A 28 2.27 20.13 -9.73
N VAL A 29 1.34 20.60 -8.88
CA VAL A 29 -0.10 20.46 -9.13
C VAL A 29 -0.48 21.00 -10.51
N LYS A 30 0.17 22.07 -10.97
CA LYS A 30 -0.03 22.64 -12.32
C LYS A 30 0.23 21.60 -13.41
N GLN A 31 1.39 20.92 -13.38
CA GLN A 31 1.72 19.89 -14.37
C GLN A 31 0.71 18.73 -14.35
N ILE A 32 0.27 18.29 -13.17
CA ILE A 32 -0.70 17.21 -13.03
C ILE A 32 -2.03 17.59 -13.70
N VAL A 33 -2.55 18.78 -13.40
CA VAL A 33 -3.87 19.19 -13.92
C VAL A 33 -3.83 19.52 -15.42
N GLU A 34 -2.71 20.04 -15.92
CA GLU A 34 -2.47 20.22 -17.35
C GLU A 34 -2.44 18.87 -18.09
N GLY A 35 -1.87 17.83 -17.48
CA GLY A 35 -1.80 16.49 -18.05
C GLY A 35 -3.15 15.79 -18.25
N CYS A 36 -4.21 16.18 -17.54
CA CYS A 36 -5.55 15.58 -17.68
C CYS A 36 -6.69 16.57 -17.95
N GLY A 37 -6.37 17.84 -18.20
CA GLY A 37 -7.35 18.86 -18.59
C GLY A 37 -8.35 19.24 -17.50
N VAL A 38 -7.96 19.14 -16.22
CA VAL A 38 -8.79 19.58 -15.08
C VAL A 38 -8.28 20.91 -14.53
N SER A 39 -9.10 21.61 -13.73
CA SER A 39 -8.66 22.85 -13.09
C SER A 39 -7.93 22.58 -11.77
N ARG A 40 -7.05 23.50 -11.33
CA ARG A 40 -6.44 23.45 -9.99
C ARG A 40 -7.49 23.41 -8.87
N GLN A 41 -8.59 24.16 -9.03
CA GLN A 41 -9.70 24.12 -8.09
C GLN A 41 -10.32 22.72 -7.99
N THR A 42 -10.42 22.00 -9.11
CA THR A 42 -10.89 20.62 -9.13
C THR A 42 -9.91 19.67 -8.44
N PHE A 43 -8.61 19.86 -8.62
CA PHE A 43 -7.58 19.12 -7.88
C PHE A 43 -7.77 19.29 -6.38
N TYR A 44 -7.84 20.52 -5.88
CA TYR A 44 -7.94 20.79 -4.44
C TYR A 44 -9.29 20.39 -3.82
N ARG A 45 -10.32 20.13 -4.64
CA ARG A 45 -11.55 19.47 -4.17
C ARG A 45 -11.37 17.96 -3.98
N CYS A 46 -10.38 17.36 -4.62
CA CYS A 46 -10.11 15.94 -4.56
C CYS A 46 -8.98 15.59 -3.58
N PHE A 47 -7.94 16.42 -3.50
CA PHE A 47 -6.71 16.17 -2.76
C PHE A 47 -6.11 17.46 -2.17
N LEU A 48 -5.49 17.34 -1.00
CA LEU A 48 -4.80 18.46 -0.36
C LEU A 48 -3.54 18.87 -1.13
N ASP A 49 -2.77 17.89 -1.59
CA ASP A 49 -1.57 18.04 -2.40
C ASP A 49 -1.28 16.78 -3.22
N LYS A 50 -0.09 16.70 -3.84
CA LYS A 50 0.33 15.55 -4.65
C LYS A 50 0.63 14.31 -3.80
N TYR A 51 0.99 14.45 -2.53
CA TYR A 51 1.26 13.34 -1.62
C TYR A 51 -0.05 12.71 -1.12
N ASP A 52 -1.07 13.52 -0.83
CA ASP A 52 -2.41 13.04 -0.55
C ASP A 52 -3.01 12.23 -1.72
N LEU A 53 -2.78 12.67 -2.96
CA LEU A 53 -3.13 11.88 -4.14
C LEU A 53 -2.35 10.55 -4.22
N VAL A 54 -1.07 10.53 -3.86
CA VAL A 54 -0.26 9.31 -3.81
C VAL A 54 -0.80 8.34 -2.75
N ASN A 55 -1.07 8.83 -1.54
CA ASN A 55 -1.64 8.04 -0.45
C ASN A 55 -3.00 7.46 -0.84
N TRP A 56 -3.87 8.27 -1.47
CA TRP A 56 -5.15 7.79 -1.97
C TRP A 56 -5.01 6.70 -3.04
N TYR A 57 -4.08 6.86 -3.98
CA TYR A 57 -3.86 5.86 -5.03
C TYR A 57 -3.30 4.56 -4.46
N PHE A 58 -2.40 4.66 -3.47
CA PHE A 58 -1.92 3.51 -2.72
C PHE A 58 -3.03 2.83 -1.92
N GLU A 59 -3.92 3.58 -1.27
CA GLU A 59 -5.08 3.01 -0.56
C GLU A 59 -5.95 2.17 -1.51
N ARG A 60 -6.17 2.61 -2.76
CA ARG A 60 -6.94 1.81 -3.74
C ARG A 60 -6.28 0.45 -4.02
N LEU A 61 -4.95 0.43 -4.12
CA LEU A 61 -4.16 -0.81 -4.27
C LEU A 61 -4.35 -1.73 -3.07
N VAL A 62 -4.16 -1.18 -1.87
CA VAL A 62 -4.22 -1.96 -0.63
C VAL A 62 -5.65 -2.47 -0.40
N GLU A 63 -6.67 -1.64 -0.61
CA GLU A 63 -8.08 -2.08 -0.54
C GLU A 63 -8.38 -3.23 -1.50
N GLN A 64 -7.93 -3.17 -2.75
CA GLN A 64 -8.18 -4.25 -3.72
C GLN A 64 -7.46 -5.54 -3.34
N SER A 65 -6.26 -5.45 -2.78
CA SER A 65 -5.46 -6.63 -2.42
C SER A 65 -5.90 -7.27 -1.11
N PHE A 66 -6.31 -6.46 -0.13
CA PHE A 66 -6.57 -6.92 1.25
C PHE A 66 -8.05 -7.11 1.58
N LYS A 67 -9.01 -6.46 0.90
CA LYS A 67 -10.46 -6.73 1.14
C LYS A 67 -10.84 -8.18 0.82
N GLU A 68 -10.12 -8.81 -0.10
CA GLU A 68 -10.30 -10.22 -0.45
C GLU A 68 -9.54 -11.15 0.50
N MET A 69 -8.53 -10.67 1.21
CA MET A 69 -7.72 -11.47 2.13
C MET A 69 -8.50 -11.79 3.41
N GLY A 70 -8.61 -13.08 3.75
CA GLY A 70 -9.44 -13.56 4.87
C GLY A 70 -10.94 -13.67 4.57
N VAL A 71 -11.35 -13.40 3.32
CA VAL A 71 -12.69 -13.71 2.79
C VAL A 71 -12.59 -14.74 1.67
N SER A 72 -11.71 -14.51 0.69
CA SER A 72 -11.50 -15.36 -0.48
C SER A 72 -10.02 -15.65 -0.79
N LEU A 73 -9.08 -14.94 -0.16
CA LEU A 73 -7.64 -15.11 -0.36
C LEU A 73 -6.91 -15.43 0.95
N THR A 74 -5.86 -16.23 0.81
CA THR A 74 -4.85 -16.50 1.83
C THR A 74 -3.92 -15.29 2.04
N LEU A 75 -3.21 -15.28 3.18
CA LEU A 75 -2.16 -14.29 3.47
C LEU A 75 -1.18 -14.15 2.30
N ARG A 76 -0.70 -15.30 1.81
CA ARG A 76 0.27 -15.37 0.72
C ARG A 76 -0.27 -14.73 -0.56
N GLU A 77 -1.52 -15.01 -0.91
CA GLU A 77 -2.15 -14.48 -2.12
C GLU A 77 -2.34 -12.97 -2.05
N GLY A 78 -2.84 -12.42 -0.94
CA GLY A 78 -3.02 -10.98 -0.85
C GLY A 78 -1.68 -10.22 -0.74
N LEU A 79 -0.65 -10.79 -0.09
CA LEU A 79 0.71 -10.24 -0.16
C LEU A 79 1.24 -10.27 -1.61
N LEU A 80 1.04 -11.36 -2.33
CA LEU A 80 1.46 -11.49 -3.71
C LEU A 80 0.77 -10.48 -4.63
N ASN A 81 -0.54 -10.25 -4.42
CA ASN A 81 -1.29 -9.21 -5.13
C ASN A 81 -0.71 -7.82 -4.85
N LYS A 82 -0.40 -7.50 -3.58
CA LYS A 82 0.27 -6.24 -3.21
C LYS A 82 1.59 -6.08 -3.97
N PHE A 83 2.48 -7.07 -3.92
CA PHE A 83 3.80 -6.96 -4.56
C PHE A 83 3.73 -6.94 -6.09
N ARG A 84 2.81 -7.69 -6.71
CA ARG A 84 2.59 -7.65 -8.16
C ARG A 84 2.09 -6.30 -8.62
N PHE A 85 1.17 -5.69 -7.88
CA PHE A 85 0.70 -4.35 -8.21
C PHE A 85 1.82 -3.32 -8.06
N ILE A 86 2.55 -3.33 -6.94
CA ILE A 86 3.68 -2.41 -6.75
C ILE A 86 4.68 -2.54 -7.91
N LYS A 87 4.95 -3.76 -8.37
CA LYS A 87 5.81 -4.02 -9.53
C LYS A 87 5.22 -3.54 -10.86
N ALA A 88 3.93 -3.73 -11.08
CA ALA A 88 3.25 -3.24 -12.28
C ALA A 88 3.30 -1.69 -12.37
N GLU A 89 3.32 -1.04 -11.21
CA GLU A 89 3.36 0.41 -11.05
C GLU A 89 4.74 0.91 -10.57
N GLN A 90 5.82 0.24 -11.00
CA GLN A 90 7.16 0.43 -10.41
C GLN A 90 7.65 1.88 -10.39
N SER A 91 7.44 2.66 -11.46
CA SER A 91 7.93 4.05 -11.54
C SER A 91 7.22 4.94 -10.53
N PHE A 92 5.92 4.70 -10.34
CA PHE A 92 5.10 5.42 -9.38
C PHE A 92 5.56 5.14 -7.96
N PHE A 93 5.66 3.86 -7.58
CA PHE A 93 6.03 3.50 -6.21
C PHE A 93 7.49 3.75 -5.88
N ALA A 94 8.41 3.58 -6.83
CA ALA A 94 9.80 3.98 -6.63
C ALA A 94 9.92 5.49 -6.36
N CYS A 95 9.19 6.33 -7.10
CA CYS A 95 9.16 7.77 -6.83
C CYS A 95 8.47 8.12 -5.52
N ALA A 96 7.36 7.45 -5.19
CA ALA A 96 6.61 7.71 -3.98
C ALA A 96 7.42 7.36 -2.72
N PHE A 97 7.97 6.15 -2.64
CA PHE A 97 8.81 5.69 -1.53
C PHE A 97 10.19 6.39 -1.48
N GLY A 98 10.63 7.00 -2.59
CA GLY A 98 11.87 7.79 -2.65
C GLY A 98 11.67 9.29 -2.44
N SER A 99 10.43 9.76 -2.19
CA SER A 99 10.12 11.18 -2.02
C SER A 99 10.39 11.67 -0.60
N HIS A 100 10.47 12.98 -0.40
CA HIS A 100 10.67 13.53 0.95
C HIS A 100 9.51 13.21 1.92
N ASP A 101 8.30 12.97 1.41
CA ASP A 101 7.14 12.59 2.21
C ASP A 101 6.90 11.07 2.24
N ALA A 102 7.92 10.27 1.91
CA ALA A 102 7.83 8.81 1.99
C ALA A 102 7.39 8.31 3.38
N ASN A 103 7.74 9.05 4.44
CA ASN A 103 7.30 8.75 5.81
C ASN A 103 5.78 8.79 5.96
N SER A 104 5.08 9.71 5.28
CA SER A 104 3.62 9.80 5.27
C SER A 104 3.01 8.56 4.61
N LEU A 105 3.52 8.16 3.45
CA LEU A 105 3.08 6.95 2.76
C LEU A 105 3.32 5.68 3.60
N MET A 106 4.50 5.58 4.23
CA MET A 106 4.83 4.44 5.09
C MET A 106 3.98 4.39 6.36
N ALA A 107 3.70 5.53 6.99
CA ALA A 107 2.80 5.62 8.14
C ALA A 107 1.37 5.21 7.75
N TYR A 108 0.94 5.60 6.56
CA TYR A 108 -0.36 5.22 6.02
C TYR A 108 -0.45 3.70 5.73
N ASP A 109 0.58 3.12 5.09
CA ASP A 109 0.67 1.66 4.88
C ASP A 109 0.67 0.92 6.22
N TYR A 110 1.36 1.46 7.23
CA TYR A 110 1.39 0.88 8.58
C TYR A 110 0.02 0.83 9.22
N GLU A 111 -0.69 1.95 9.27
CA GLU A 111 -2.02 2.02 9.89
C GLU A 111 -2.97 1.03 9.24
N TYR A 112 -2.93 0.93 7.89
CA TYR A 112 -3.79 0.02 7.16
C TYR A 112 -3.45 -1.45 7.44
N ILE A 113 -2.19 -1.87 7.25
CA ILE A 113 -1.78 -3.27 7.42
C ILE A 113 -1.94 -3.69 8.89
N TYR A 114 -1.57 -2.84 9.83
CA TYR A 114 -1.70 -3.13 11.25
C TYR A 114 -3.17 -3.35 11.64
N ARG A 115 -4.07 -2.46 11.23
CA ARG A 115 -5.52 -2.62 11.45
C ARG A 115 -6.02 -3.91 10.81
N PHE A 116 -5.63 -4.18 9.57
CA PHE A 116 -6.04 -5.37 8.84
C PHE A 116 -5.67 -6.68 9.58
N TYR A 117 -4.41 -6.83 9.98
CA TYR A 117 -3.99 -8.00 10.75
C TYR A 117 -4.67 -8.07 12.11
N SER A 118 -4.86 -6.92 12.78
CA SER A 118 -5.54 -6.85 14.08
C SER A 118 -6.99 -7.35 13.99
N GLU A 119 -7.71 -6.95 12.95
CA GLU A 119 -9.08 -7.38 12.69
C GLU A 119 -9.17 -8.89 12.42
N ILE A 120 -8.24 -9.42 11.63
CA ILE A 120 -8.15 -10.86 11.34
C ILE A 120 -7.90 -11.66 12.61
N ILE A 121 -6.88 -11.28 13.39
CA ILE A 121 -6.51 -11.98 14.62
C ILE A 121 -7.69 -11.93 15.59
N THR A 122 -8.31 -10.75 15.77
CA THR A 122 -9.46 -10.56 16.66
C THR A 122 -10.65 -11.43 16.24
N ARG A 123 -10.94 -11.52 14.93
CA ARG A 123 -12.02 -12.37 14.41
C ARG A 123 -11.75 -13.86 14.67
N LYS A 124 -10.51 -14.30 14.47
CA LYS A 124 -10.12 -15.70 14.66
C LYS A 124 -10.11 -16.12 16.13
N THR A 125 -9.68 -15.23 17.03
CA THR A 125 -9.58 -15.52 18.47
C THR A 125 -10.86 -15.20 19.26
N GLY A 126 -11.73 -14.34 18.72
CA GLY A 126 -12.89 -13.81 19.44
C GLY A 126 -12.53 -12.79 20.53
N ALA A 127 -11.29 -12.30 20.58
CA ALA A 127 -10.79 -11.41 21.62
C ALA A 127 -9.78 -10.39 21.07
N PRO A 128 -9.64 -9.20 21.68
CA PRO A 128 -8.60 -8.24 21.33
C PRO A 128 -7.19 -8.84 21.40
N LEU A 129 -6.26 -8.25 20.67
CA LEU A 129 -4.85 -8.64 20.71
C LEU A 129 -4.30 -8.45 22.13
N THR A 130 -3.52 -9.42 22.61
CA THR A 130 -2.72 -9.23 23.83
C THR A 130 -1.57 -8.25 23.56
N GLU A 131 -1.03 -7.64 24.62
CA GLU A 131 0.08 -6.68 24.51
C GLU A 131 1.28 -7.26 23.74
N ASP A 132 1.66 -8.50 24.04
CA ASP A 132 2.73 -9.20 23.32
C ASP A 132 2.43 -9.40 21.83
N VAL A 133 1.20 -9.78 21.48
CA VAL A 133 0.82 -10.01 20.08
C VAL A 133 0.80 -8.68 19.32
N ALA A 134 0.29 -7.62 19.95
CA ALA A 134 0.34 -6.26 19.41
C ALA A 134 1.78 -5.79 19.18
N PHE A 135 2.69 -6.02 20.13
CA PHE A 135 4.10 -5.70 19.99
C PHE A 135 4.77 -6.42 18.81
N LEU A 136 4.55 -7.75 18.71
CA LEU A 136 5.10 -8.54 17.59
C LEU A 136 4.53 -8.07 16.25
N LEU A 137 3.24 -7.76 16.21
CA LEU A 137 2.57 -7.29 15.00
C LEU A 137 3.10 -5.91 14.58
N GLU A 138 3.26 -4.99 15.52
CA GLU A 138 3.86 -3.68 15.26
C GLU A 138 5.27 -3.82 14.65
N MET A 139 6.12 -4.63 15.29
CA MET A 139 7.48 -4.89 14.79
C MET A 139 7.45 -5.44 13.36
N TYR A 140 6.62 -6.47 13.10
CA TYR A 140 6.51 -7.10 11.79
C TYR A 140 5.98 -6.14 10.72
N CYS A 141 4.93 -5.36 11.01
CA CYS A 141 4.40 -4.36 10.10
C CYS A 141 5.44 -3.30 9.75
N ARG A 142 6.13 -2.74 10.74
CA ARG A 142 7.17 -1.72 10.50
C ARG A 142 8.31 -2.27 9.65
N ALA A 143 8.82 -3.46 9.97
CA ALA A 143 9.89 -4.09 9.22
C ALA A 143 9.47 -4.43 7.78
N SER A 144 8.29 -5.02 7.58
CA SER A 144 7.80 -5.40 6.25
C SER A 144 7.59 -4.19 5.33
N ILE A 145 7.09 -3.07 5.87
CA ILE A 145 6.93 -1.81 5.12
C ILE A 145 8.29 -1.22 4.74
N GLN A 146 9.24 -1.18 5.67
CA GLN A 146 10.61 -0.73 5.38
C GLN A 146 11.26 -1.55 4.27
N MET A 147 11.09 -2.87 4.30
CA MET A 147 11.62 -3.76 3.27
C MET A 147 10.92 -3.57 1.92
N THR A 148 9.61 -3.30 1.94
CA THR A 148 8.83 -2.97 0.73
C THR A 148 9.31 -1.66 0.09
N ALA A 149 9.47 -0.60 0.89
CA ALA A 149 9.99 0.68 0.42
C ALA A 149 11.40 0.54 -0.15
N SER A 150 12.28 -0.18 0.56
CA SER A 150 13.66 -0.44 0.12
C SER A 150 13.70 -1.23 -1.20
N TRP A 151 12.83 -2.23 -1.36
CA TRP A 151 12.70 -2.98 -2.61
C TRP A 151 12.19 -2.10 -3.76
N ALA A 152 11.23 -1.22 -3.50
CA ALA A 152 10.69 -0.31 -4.50
C ALA A 152 11.73 0.70 -5.02
N VAL A 153 12.50 1.33 -4.13
CA VAL A 153 13.51 2.34 -4.52
C VAL A 153 14.79 1.72 -5.10
N SER A 154 15.07 0.44 -4.83
CA SER A 154 16.26 -0.27 -5.34
C SER A 154 16.02 -1.01 -6.67
N GLY A 155 14.94 -0.66 -7.38
CA GLY A 155 14.64 -1.19 -8.72
C GLY A 155 13.99 -2.57 -8.72
N MET A 156 13.37 -2.98 -7.60
CA MET A 156 12.51 -4.17 -7.53
C MET A 156 13.14 -5.46 -8.09
N LYS A 157 14.43 -5.67 -7.79
CA LYS A 157 15.24 -6.77 -8.36
C LYS A 157 14.70 -8.16 -8.01
N ARG A 158 14.23 -8.35 -6.78
CA ARG A 158 13.56 -9.59 -6.36
C ARG A 158 12.18 -9.68 -7.01
N SER A 159 11.74 -10.88 -7.38
CA SER A 159 10.37 -11.08 -7.85
C SER A 159 9.36 -10.83 -6.71
N PRO A 160 8.10 -10.50 -7.02
CA PRO A 160 7.03 -10.45 -6.03
C PRO A 160 6.96 -11.71 -5.17
N GLU A 161 7.09 -12.88 -5.78
CA GLU A 161 7.09 -14.17 -5.09
C GLU A 161 8.24 -14.27 -4.08
N GLN A 162 9.46 -13.90 -4.49
CA GLN A 162 10.63 -13.90 -3.58
C GLN A 162 10.45 -12.93 -2.40
N MET A 163 9.80 -11.78 -2.61
CA MET A 163 9.50 -10.85 -1.52
C MET A 163 8.49 -11.45 -0.54
N VAL A 164 7.45 -12.11 -1.06
CA VAL A 164 6.42 -12.76 -0.24
C VAL A 164 7.02 -13.88 0.61
N GLU A 165 7.83 -14.76 0.02
CA GLU A 165 8.45 -15.86 0.78
C GLU A 165 9.32 -15.34 1.93
N LEU A 166 10.15 -14.32 1.68
CA LEU A 166 11.00 -13.73 2.72
C LEU A 166 10.18 -13.06 3.84
N LEU A 167 9.05 -12.44 3.53
CA LEU A 167 8.19 -11.84 4.54
C LEU A 167 7.45 -12.88 5.36
N ILE A 168 6.99 -13.97 4.74
CA ILE A 168 6.39 -15.10 5.46
C ILE A 168 7.43 -15.76 6.36
N GLU A 169 8.64 -16.01 5.85
CA GLU A 169 9.76 -16.59 6.62
C GLU A 169 10.16 -15.72 7.81
N ALA A 170 10.15 -14.39 7.65
CA ALA A 170 10.50 -13.45 8.71
C ALA A 170 9.38 -13.23 9.75
N MET A 171 8.19 -13.81 9.55
CA MET A 171 7.07 -13.63 10.46
C MET A 171 7.36 -14.32 11.81
N PRO A 172 7.17 -13.61 12.95
CA PRO A 172 7.24 -14.26 14.25
C PRO A 172 6.28 -15.44 14.35
N GLN A 173 6.76 -16.59 14.83
CA GLN A 173 5.98 -17.84 14.91
C GLN A 173 4.60 -17.66 15.58
N ARG A 174 4.50 -16.82 16.61
CA ARG A 174 3.21 -16.52 17.26
C ARG A 174 2.22 -15.85 16.31
N LEU A 175 2.68 -14.93 15.46
CA LEU A 175 1.83 -14.31 14.43
C LEU A 175 1.50 -15.29 13.33
N GLU A 176 2.48 -16.10 12.90
CA GLU A 176 2.27 -17.13 11.88
C GLU A 176 1.17 -18.12 12.31
N LEU A 177 1.15 -18.57 13.56
CA LEU A 177 0.09 -19.45 14.09
C LEU A 177 -1.30 -18.77 14.10
N LEU A 178 -1.34 -17.46 14.32
CA LEU A 178 -2.58 -16.69 14.30
C LEU A 178 -3.04 -16.36 12.87
N LEU A 179 -2.12 -16.20 11.93
CA LEU A 179 -2.37 -15.79 10.55
C LEU A 179 -2.32 -16.93 9.54
N ARG A 180 -1.87 -18.13 9.93
CA ARG A 180 -2.01 -19.34 9.12
C ARG A 180 -3.48 -19.71 8.97
N ASP A 181 -3.80 -20.41 7.90
CA ASP A 181 -5.15 -20.91 7.62
C ASP A 181 -6.18 -19.78 7.42
N LEU A 182 -5.78 -18.62 6.87
CA LEU A 182 -6.71 -17.67 6.26
C LEU A 182 -7.28 -18.26 4.97
N HIS A 183 -7.95 -19.40 5.06
CA HIS A 183 -8.70 -19.98 3.96
C HIS A 183 -10.11 -19.38 3.91
N PRO A 184 -10.74 -19.34 2.72
CA PRO A 184 -12.11 -18.87 2.53
C PRO A 184 -13.20 -19.73 3.20
N GLU A 185 -12.86 -20.86 3.81
CA GLU A 185 -13.86 -21.79 4.37
C GLU A 185 -13.37 -22.34 5.70
N ALA A 186 -13.92 -21.78 6.78
CA ALA A 186 -14.18 -22.44 8.06
C ALA A 186 -15.67 -22.23 8.40
#